data_AF-A8H5F7-F1
#
_entry.id   AF-A8H5F7-F1
#
_cell.length_a   1.000
_cell.length_b   1.000
_cell.length_c   1.000
_cell.angle_alpha   90.00
_cell.angle_beta   90.00
_cell.angle_gamma   90.00
#
_symmetry.space_group_name_H-M   'P 1'
#
loop_
_entity.id
_entity.type
_entity.pdbx_description
1 polymer ?
#
loop_
_entity_poly.entity_id
_entity_poly.type
_entity_poly.pdbx_seq_one_letter_code
_entity_poly.pdbx_strand_id
1 'polypeptide(L)'
;MLSNIRTSLNKQHMFVYACLLIFWFFLRLFSENALDLGWGFFPLVVSLPFVPFVLVWLAVQFYRHLRLFNTSFHRKWHVCHCTCTSTLFALFVFQFIY
;
A
#
# COMPACT_ATOMS: atom_id res chain seq x y z
N MET A 1 24.85 -7.33 -14.00
CA MET A 1 24.09 -8.33 -13.21
C MET A 1 23.26 -7.69 -12.09
N LEU A 2 23.85 -6.84 -11.24
CA LEU A 2 23.15 -6.07 -10.19
C LEU A 2 22.02 -5.13 -10.71
N SER A 3 22.21 -4.51 -11.88
CA SER A 3 21.20 -3.66 -12.51
C SER A 3 19.92 -4.44 -12.84
N ASN A 4 20.03 -5.62 -13.44
CA ASN A 4 18.89 -6.46 -13.82
C ASN A 4 18.10 -6.97 -12.59
N ILE A 5 18.80 -7.30 -11.50
CA ILE A 5 18.17 -7.72 -10.23
C ILE A 5 17.37 -6.56 -9.62
N ARG A 6 17.94 -5.34 -9.63
CA ARG A 6 17.26 -4.14 -9.12
C ARG A 6 16.00 -3.80 -9.91
N THR A 7 16.05 -3.93 -11.24
CA THR A 7 14.88 -3.70 -12.11
C THR A 7 13.78 -4.75 -11.87
N SER A 8 14.17 -6.01 -11.67
CA SER A 8 13.24 -7.10 -11.34
C SER A 8 12.52 -6.85 -10.01
N LEU A 9 13.28 -6.49 -8.95
CA LEU A 9 12.72 -6.16 -7.64
C LEU A 9 11.76 -4.96 -7.72
N ASN A 10 12.11 -3.90 -8.45
CA ASN A 10 11.22 -2.74 -8.60
C ASN A 10 9.90 -3.08 -9.28
N LYS A 11 9.92 -3.94 -10.32
CA LYS A 11 8.70 -4.42 -10.97
C LYS A 11 7.82 -5.22 -10.00
N GLN A 12 8.42 -6.05 -9.14
CA GLN A 12 7.69 -6.76 -8.09
C GLN A 12 7.02 -5.81 -7.11
N HIS A 13 7.70 -4.73 -6.69
CA HIS A 13 7.09 -3.74 -5.79
C HIS A 13 5.90 -3.03 -6.43
N MET A 14 6.00 -2.67 -7.72
CA MET A 14 4.87 -2.07 -8.45
C MET A 14 3.69 -3.05 -8.57
N PHE A 15 3.97 -4.34 -8.80
CA PHE A 15 2.94 -5.38 -8.79
C PHE A 15 2.26 -5.48 -7.41
N VAL A 16 3.04 -5.48 -6.33
CA VAL A 16 2.50 -5.48 -4.96
C VAL A 16 1.61 -4.25 -4.72
N TYR A 17 2.02 -3.06 -5.17
CA TYR A 17 1.17 -1.86 -5.04
C TYR A 17 -0.16 -2.00 -5.79
N ALA A 18 -0.14 -2.60 -6.98
CA ALA A 18 -1.37 -2.88 -7.73
C ALA A 18 -2.26 -3.89 -6.98
N CYS A 19 -1.69 -4.96 -6.43
CA CYS A 19 -2.43 -5.92 -5.61
C CYS A 19 -3.03 -5.26 -4.36
N LEU A 20 -2.29 -4.38 -3.69
CA LEU A 20 -2.78 -3.64 -2.52
C LEU A 20 -3.92 -2.68 -2.89
N LEU A 21 -3.86 -2.04 -4.06
CA LEU A 21 -4.94 -1.18 -4.54
C LEU A 21 -6.22 -1.98 -4.83
N ILE A 22 -6.07 -3.14 -5.47
CA ILE A 22 -7.19 -4.06 -5.74
C ILE A 22 -7.78 -4.57 -4.43
N PHE A 23 -6.93 -4.99 -3.49
CA PHE A 23 -7.36 -5.42 -2.16
C PHE A 23 -8.11 -4.31 -1.42
N TRP A 24 -7.59 -3.08 -1.43
CA TRP A 24 -8.27 -1.92 -0.85
C TRP A 24 -9.65 -1.71 -1.47
N PHE A 25 -9.77 -1.79 -2.80
CA PHE A 25 -11.05 -1.61 -3.49
C PHE A 25 -12.08 -2.65 -3.07
N PHE A 26 -11.69 -3.93 -3.03
CA PHE A 26 -12.59 -5.00 -2.55
C PHE A 26 -12.93 -4.85 -1.08
N LEU A 27 -11.98 -4.44 -0.24
CA LEU A 27 -12.23 -4.20 1.18
C LEU A 27 -13.25 -3.06 1.36
N ARG A 28 -13.14 -1.99 0.57
CA ARG A 28 -14.09 -0.88 0.60
C ARG A 28 -15.48 -1.32 0.18
N LEU A 29 -15.61 -1.99 -0.96
CA LEU A 29 -16.88 -2.50 -1.45
C LEU A 29 -17.51 -3.48 -0.46
N PHE A 30 -16.72 -4.36 0.13
CA PHE A 30 -17.19 -5.25 1.19
C PHE A 30 -17.68 -4.49 2.42
N SER A 31 -16.94 -3.45 2.84
CA SER A 31 -17.30 -2.65 4.01
C SER A 31 -18.62 -1.88 3.80
N GLU A 32 -18.80 -1.27 2.62
CA GLU A 32 -20.05 -0.57 2.25
C GLU A 32 -21.25 -1.52 2.26
N ASN A 33 -21.14 -2.69 1.60
CA ASN A 33 -22.22 -3.69 1.59
C ASN A 33 -22.48 -4.31 2.97
N ALA A 34 -21.44 -4.53 3.78
CA ALA A 34 -21.60 -5.07 5.12
C ALA A 34 -22.31 -4.08 6.05
N LEU A 35 -22.08 -2.77 5.89
CA LEU A 35 -22.84 -1.74 6.62
C LEU A 35 -24.33 -1.81 6.26
N ASP A 36 -24.65 -1.88 4.96
CA ASP A 36 -26.04 -1.97 4.48
C ASP A 36 -26.77 -3.23 4.97
N LEU A 37 -26.03 -4.34 5.14
CA LEU A 37 -26.57 -5.61 5.65
C LEU A 37 -26.67 -5.64 7.20
N GLY A 38 -26.27 -4.58 7.90
CA GLY A 38 -26.25 -4.50 9.36
C GLY A 38 -25.05 -5.19 10.03
N TRP A 39 -24.04 -5.57 9.25
CA TRP A 39 -22.84 -6.30 9.66
C TRP A 39 -21.63 -5.38 9.87
N GLY A 40 -21.85 -4.13 10.29
CA GLY A 40 -20.81 -3.11 10.34
C GLY A 40 -19.55 -3.45 11.15
N PHE A 41 -19.64 -4.43 12.07
CA PHE A 41 -18.48 -4.91 12.84
C PHE A 41 -17.60 -5.94 12.09
N PHE A 42 -18.16 -6.68 11.14
CA PHE A 42 -17.48 -7.78 10.47
C PHE A 42 -16.30 -7.34 9.56
N PRO A 43 -16.41 -6.25 8.77
CA PRO A 43 -15.29 -5.71 8.00
C PRO A 43 -14.11 -5.31 8.88
N LEU A 44 -14.38 -4.74 10.07
CA LEU A 44 -13.35 -4.35 11.02
C LEU A 44 -12.58 -5.57 11.54
N VAL A 45 -13.28 -6.63 11.93
CA VAL A 45 -12.67 -7.87 12.46
C VAL A 45 -11.79 -8.56 11.43
N VAL A 46 -12.26 -8.64 10.18
CA VAL A 46 -11.51 -9.28 9.10
C VAL A 46 -10.28 -8.45 8.71
N SER A 47 -10.38 -7.12 8.75
CA SER A 47 -9.29 -6.23 8.32
C SER A 47 -8.25 -5.92 9.39
N LEU A 48 -8.60 -5.99 10.67
CA LEU A 48 -7.73 -5.74 11.83
C LEU A 48 -6.39 -6.50 11.84
N PRO A 49 -6.30 -7.79 11.46
CA PRO A 49 -5.01 -8.48 11.44
C PRO A 49 -4.14 -8.09 10.24
N PHE A 50 -4.73 -7.67 9.12
CA PHE A 50 -4.01 -7.45 7.87
C PHE A 50 -3.64 -5.99 7.64
N VAL A 51 -4.56 -5.06 7.90
CA VAL A 51 -4.35 -3.63 7.58
C VAL A 51 -3.20 -3.00 8.38
N PRO A 52 -3.06 -3.22 9.70
CA PRO A 52 -1.92 -2.68 10.44
C PRO A 52 -0.58 -3.15 9.88
N PHE A 53 -0.48 -4.42 9.48
CA PHE A 53 0.72 -4.95 8.84
C PHE A 53 1.00 -4.27 7.49
N VAL A 54 -0.04 -4.08 6.66
CA VAL A 54 0.07 -3.36 5.39
C VAL A 54 0.52 -1.92 5.61
N LEU A 55 -0.05 -1.21 6.59
CA LEU A 55 0.31 0.18 6.91
C LEU A 55 1.77 0.31 7.36
N VAL A 56 2.21 -0.56 8.28
CA VAL A 56 3.60 -0.61 8.74
C VAL A 56 4.54 -0.89 7.56
N TRP A 57 4.19 -1.87 6.73
CA TRP A 57 4.99 -2.19 5.55
C TRP A 57 5.08 -1.02 4.58
N LEU A 58 3.97 -0.35 4.26
CA LEU A 58 3.95 0.84 3.40
C LEU A 58 4.82 1.97 3.95
N ALA A 59 4.77 2.22 5.26
CA ALA A 59 5.59 3.23 5.92
C ALA A 59 7.10 2.90 5.84
N VAL A 60 7.46 1.64 6.09
CA VAL A 60 8.86 1.16 5.95
C VAL A 60 9.34 1.31 4.51
N GLN A 61 8.51 0.96 3.51
CA GLN A 61 8.86 1.13 2.10
C GLN A 61 9.04 2.60 1.74
N PHE A 62 8.12 3.47 2.16
CA PHE A 62 8.23 4.91 1.96
C PHE A 62 9.56 5.45 2.50
N TYR A 63 9.87 5.15 3.77
CA TYR A 63 11.12 5.60 4.39
C TYR A 63 12.36 5.08 3.66
N ARG A 64 12.35 3.81 3.22
CA ARG A 64 13.45 3.22 2.44
C ARG A 64 13.67 3.96 1.13
N HIS A 65 12.61 4.24 0.37
CA HIS A 65 12.72 4.94 -0.90
C HIS A 65 13.06 6.43 -0.73
N LEU A 66 12.58 7.08 0.33
CA LEU A 66 12.95 8.44 0.70
C LEU A 66 14.44 8.56 1.04
N ARG A 67 14.99 7.63 1.83
CA ARG A 67 16.42 7.63 2.14
C ARG A 67 17.29 7.46 0.89
N LEU A 68 16.86 6.58 -0.02
CA LEU A 68 17.56 6.31 -1.28
C LEU A 68 17.41 7.44 -2.32
N PHE A 69 16.39 8.29 -2.19
CA PHE A 69 16.22 9.46 -3.04
C PHE A 69 17.39 10.47 -2.90
N ASN A 70 17.92 10.63 -1.69
CA ASN A 70 19.05 11.52 -1.42
C ASN A 70 20.38 10.99 -1.95
N THR A 71 20.52 9.69 -2.18
CA THR A 71 21.80 9.03 -2.52
C THR A 71 21.86 8.46 -3.94
N SER A 72 20.74 8.34 -4.66
CA SER A 72 20.69 7.63 -5.95
C SER A 72 20.49 8.55 -7.17
N PHE A 73 21.17 8.22 -8.28
CA PHE A 73 21.03 8.87 -9.58
C PHE A 73 19.63 8.66 -10.21
N HIS A 74 18.89 7.61 -9.81
CA HIS A 74 17.57 7.27 -10.35
C HIS A 74 16.41 7.87 -9.53
N ARG A 75 16.43 9.19 -9.32
CA ARG A 75 15.43 9.91 -8.49
C ARG A 75 13.97 9.65 -8.89
N LYS A 76 13.67 9.62 -10.19
CA LYS A 76 12.29 9.44 -10.72
C LYS A 76 11.62 8.16 -10.18
N TRP A 77 12.37 7.07 -10.10
CA TRP A 77 11.85 5.80 -9.59
C TRP A 77 11.51 5.87 -8.10
N HIS A 78 12.41 6.45 -7.30
CA HIS A 78 12.17 6.63 -5.87
C HIS A 78 10.98 7.54 -5.58
N VAL A 79 10.80 8.61 -6.37
CA VAL A 79 9.60 9.46 -6.29
C VAL A 79 8.34 8.64 -6.56
N CYS A 80 8.32 7.84 -7.64
CA CYS A 80 7.17 7.00 -7.97
C CYS A 80 6.82 6.02 -6.82
N HIS A 81 7.81 5.35 -6.25
CA HIS A 81 7.59 4.47 -5.10
C HIS A 81 7.06 5.23 -3.88
N CYS A 82 7.62 6.41 -3.56
CA CYS A 82 7.14 7.24 -2.46
C CYS A 82 5.71 7.74 -2.69
N THR A 83 5.36 8.16 -3.90
CA THR A 83 3.99 8.57 -4.23
C THR A 83 3.02 7.40 -4.12
N CYS A 84 3.35 6.22 -4.67
CA CYS A 84 2.49 5.04 -4.59
C CYS A 84 2.27 4.59 -3.15
N THR A 85 3.35 4.53 -2.35
CA THR A 85 3.25 4.11 -0.94
C THR A 85 2.48 5.11 -0.09
N SER A 86 2.68 6.42 -0.31
CA SER A 86 1.94 7.48 0.39
C SER A 86 0.45 7.47 0.02
N THR A 87 0.12 7.34 -1.26
CA THR A 87 -1.28 7.26 -1.71
C THR A 87 -1.97 6.03 -1.15
N LEU A 88 -1.35 4.84 -1.25
CA LEU A 88 -1.92 3.61 -0.67
C LEU A 88 -2.10 3.74 0.84
N PHE A 89 -1.11 4.28 1.54
CA PHE A 89 -1.19 4.48 2.99
C PHE A 89 -2.39 5.37 3.34
N ALA A 90 -2.55 6.49 2.65
CA ALA A 90 -3.69 7.39 2.84
C ALA A 90 -5.03 6.68 2.56
N LEU A 91 -5.13 5.92 1.47
CA LEU A 91 -6.35 5.16 1.12
C LEU A 91 -6.73 4.16 2.21
N PHE A 92 -5.76 3.40 2.73
CA PHE A 92 -6.03 2.47 3.83
C PHE A 92 -6.41 3.18 5.12
N VAL A 93 -5.77 4.30 5.48
CA VAL A 93 -6.14 5.06 6.68
C VAL A 93 -7.53 5.67 6.54
N PHE A 94 -7.86 6.27 5.40
CA PHE A 94 -9.15 6.91 5.18
C PHE A 94 -10.33 5.93 5.24
N GLN A 95 -10.12 4.66 4.86
CA GLN A 95 -11.14 3.60 4.97
C GLN A 95 -11.61 3.32 6.40
N PHE A 96 -10.82 3.67 7.42
CA PHE A 96 -11.20 3.47 8.83
C PHE A 96 -11.64 4.75 9.53
N ILE A 97 -11.31 5.91 8.95
CA ILE A 97 -11.73 7.21 9.49
C ILE A 97 -13.13 7.56 8.96
N TYR A 98 -13.41 7.22 7.70
CA TYR A 98 -14.67 7.53 7.00
C TYR A 98 -15.31 6.25 6.50
#